data_AF-A0A7V9AWN0-F1
#
_entry.id   AF-A0A7V9AWN0-F1
#
_cell.length_a   1.000
_cell.length_b   1.000
_cell.length_c   1.000
_cell.angle_alpha   90.00
_cell.angle_beta   90.00
_cell.angle_gamma   90.00
#
_symmetry.space_group_name_H-M   'P 1'
#
loop_
_entity.id
_entity.type
_entity.pdbx_description
1 polymer ?
#
loop_
_entity_poly.entity_id
_entity_poly.type
_entity_poly.pdbx_seq_one_letter_code
_entity_poly.pdbx_strand_id
1 'polypeptide(L)'
;MSCSEIRAILPAYVEDNASLDVRRHLPGCPGCSEELSRYRGLVTGLEELGATPLEAPAGLAMALAELPFEGRPLEKIKTHVARNRPGYLVSGLAALGATGAAGATLWYLRRGRAIAA
;
A
#
# COMPACT_ATOMS: atom_id res chain seq x y z
N MET A 1 5.83 12.96 25.43
CA MET A 1 5.30 11.84 26.23
C MET A 1 6.44 11.10 26.89
N SER A 2 6.25 10.79 28.15
CA SER A 2 7.12 9.95 28.97
C SER A 2 6.87 8.47 28.69
N CYS A 3 7.84 7.60 29.03
CA CYS A 3 7.69 6.16 28.85
C CYS A 3 6.53 5.58 29.68
N SER A 4 6.25 6.12 30.87
CA SER A 4 5.13 5.67 31.71
C SER A 4 3.78 5.91 31.04
N GLU A 5 3.59 7.08 30.43
CA GLU A 5 2.36 7.39 29.67
C GLU A 5 2.21 6.48 28.46
N ILE A 6 3.30 6.21 27.73
CA ILE A 6 3.29 5.31 26.57
C ILE A 6 2.93 3.89 27.00
N ARG A 7 3.54 3.37 28.07
CA ARG A 7 3.25 2.01 28.58
C ARG A 7 1.79 1.81 28.96
N ALA A 8 1.16 2.82 29.55
CA ALA A 8 -0.25 2.76 29.93
C ALA A 8 -1.18 2.60 28.71
N ILE A 9 -0.78 3.10 27.54
CA ILE A 9 -1.59 3.05 26.30
C ILE A 9 -1.13 1.98 25.32
N LEU A 10 -0.01 1.28 25.57
CA LEU A 10 0.49 0.21 24.70
C LEU A 10 -0.53 -0.91 24.46
N PRO A 11 -1.31 -1.39 25.46
CA PRO A 11 -2.30 -2.45 25.23
C PRO A 11 -3.34 -2.05 24.17
N ALA A 12 -4.00 -0.90 24.35
CA ALA A 12 -4.98 -0.38 23.40
C ALA A 12 -4.34 -0.04 22.03
N TYR A 13 -3.07 0.36 22.03
CA TYR A 13 -2.35 0.63 20.80
C TYR A 13 -2.08 -0.63 19.96
N VAL A 14 -1.95 -1.81 20.57
CA VAL A 14 -1.77 -3.08 19.82
C VAL A 14 -2.97 -3.38 18.94
N GLU A 15 -4.18 -3.09 19.42
CA GLU A 15 -5.44 -3.31 18.71
C GLU A 15 -5.60 -2.32 17.54
N ASP A 16 -5.54 -1.01 17.81
CA ASP A 16 -5.97 -0.01 16.83
C ASP A 16 -4.83 0.74 16.12
N ASN A 17 -3.60 0.67 16.63
CA ASN A 17 -2.41 1.38 16.10
C ASN A 17 -2.61 2.90 15.83
N ALA A 18 -3.61 3.52 16.47
CA ALA A 18 -4.09 4.85 16.09
C ALA A 18 -3.28 6.02 16.69
N SER A 19 -2.60 5.80 17.82
CA SER A 19 -1.91 6.89 18.54
C SER A 19 -0.63 7.35 17.81
N LEU A 20 -0.65 8.58 17.31
CA LEU A 20 0.50 9.21 16.66
C LEU A 20 1.69 9.42 17.61
N ASP A 21 1.42 9.69 18.89
CA ASP A 21 2.47 9.90 19.86
C ASP A 21 3.24 8.61 20.17
N VAL A 22 2.54 7.47 20.24
CA VAL A 22 3.17 6.16 20.37
C VAL A 22 4.02 5.85 19.14
N ARG A 23 3.48 6.07 17.93
CA ARG A 23 4.21 5.87 16.67
C ARG A 23 5.50 6.67 16.58
N ARG A 24 5.49 7.91 17.08
CA ARG A 24 6.67 8.78 17.11
C ARG A 24 7.67 8.39 18.19
N HIS A 25 7.21 7.84 19.31
CA HIS A 25 8.04 7.46 20.44
C HIS A 25 8.79 6.14 20.23
N LEU A 26 8.14 5.13 19.64
CA LEU A 26 8.70 3.78 19.48
C LEU A 26 10.07 3.71 18.79
N PRO A 27 10.36 4.48 17.71
CA PRO A 27 11.68 4.45 17.08
C PRO A 27 12.82 4.96 17.99
N GLY A 28 12.49 5.81 18.96
CA GLY A 28 13.47 6.43 19.86
C GLY A 28 13.60 5.73 21.23
N CYS A 29 12.76 4.74 21.53
CA CYS A 29 12.76 4.08 22.83
C CYS A 29 12.72 2.55 22.70
N PRO A 30 13.87 1.86 22.86
CA PRO A 30 13.93 0.40 22.71
C PRO A 30 13.09 -0.32 23.76
N GLY A 31 13.04 0.18 25.01
CA GLY A 31 12.25 -0.44 26.07
C GLY A 31 10.74 -0.48 25.76
N CYS A 32 10.18 0.61 25.23
CA CYS A 32 8.78 0.65 24.82
C CYS A 32 8.52 -0.24 23.59
N SER A 33 9.50 -0.38 22.69
CA SER A 33 9.38 -1.25 21.51
C SER A 33 9.39 -2.74 21.86
N GLU A 34 10.21 -3.13 22.85
CA GLU A 34 10.28 -4.49 23.35
C GLU A 34 8.97 -4.86 24.06
N GLU A 35 8.44 -3.95 24.88
CA GLU A 35 7.18 -4.14 25.57
C GLU A 35 5.99 -4.24 24.59
N LEU A 36 5.97 -3.42 23.55
CA LEU A 36 5.00 -3.56 22.46
C LEU A 36 5.08 -4.93 21.79
N SER A 37 6.29 -5.45 21.58
CA SER A 37 6.51 -6.77 20.97
C SER A 37 5.99 -7.89 21.87
N ARG A 38 6.14 -7.76 23.20
CA ARG A 38 5.53 -8.68 24.17
C ARG A 38 4.01 -8.67 24.10
N TYR A 39 3.37 -7.50 24.09
CA TYR A 39 1.92 -7.43 23.97
C TYR A 39 1.41 -8.05 22.67
N ARG A 40 2.09 -7.80 21.54
CA ARG A 40 1.74 -8.45 20.25
C ARG A 40 1.81 -9.96 20.33
N GLY A 41 2.88 -10.51 20.92
CA GLY A 41 3.02 -11.95 21.10
C GLY A 41 1.90 -12.56 21.96
N LEU A 42 1.48 -11.85 23.02
CA LEU A 42 0.35 -12.29 23.86
C LEU A 42 -0.97 -12.28 23.08
N VAL A 43 -1.25 -11.23 22.31
CA VAL A 43 -2.46 -11.14 21.48
C VAL A 43 -2.49 -12.28 20.45
N THR A 44 -1.38 -12.50 19.73
CA THR A 44 -1.28 -13.62 18.78
C THR A 44 -1.52 -14.97 19.45
N GLY A 45 -0.91 -15.22 20.61
CA GLY A 45 -1.15 -16.46 21.35
C GLY A 45 -2.60 -16.64 21.79
N LEU A 46 -3.29 -15.54 22.17
CA LEU A 46 -4.72 -15.57 22.51
C LEU A 46 -5.59 -15.82 21.28
N GLU A 47 -5.26 -15.22 20.13
CA GLU A 47 -5.93 -15.48 18.86
C GLU A 47 -5.80 -16.94 18.44
N GLU A 48 -4.61 -17.52 18.58
CA GLU A 48 -4.35 -18.95 18.30
C GLU A 48 -5.17 -19.87 19.20
N LEU A 49 -5.32 -19.54 20.48
CA LEU A 49 -6.16 -20.30 21.41
C LEU A 49 -7.67 -20.16 21.09
N GLY A 50 -8.09 -19.01 20.58
CA GLY A 50 -9.47 -18.73 20.20
C GLY A 50 -9.84 -19.21 18.79
N ALA A 51 -8.86 -19.56 17.96
CA ALA A 51 -9.06 -19.95 16.58
C ALA A 51 -9.69 -21.34 16.48
N THR A 52 -11.02 -21.39 16.54
CA THR A 52 -11.76 -22.52 15.98
C THR A 52 -11.81 -22.34 14.46
N PRO A 53 -11.36 -23.31 13.65
CA PRO A 53 -11.48 -23.21 12.20
C PRO A 53 -12.97 -23.11 11.84
N LEU A 54 -13.39 -21.92 11.42
CA LEU A 54 -14.73 -21.67 10.91
C LEU A 54 -14.70 -21.95 9.40
N GLU A 55 -15.46 -22.95 8.97
CA GLU A 55 -15.70 -23.18 7.55
C GLU A 55 -16.36 -21.92 6.96
N ALA A 56 -15.75 -21.32 5.93
CA ALA A 56 -16.32 -20.13 5.31
C ALA A 56 -17.66 -20.48 4.64
N PRO A 57 -18.74 -19.70 4.84
CA PRO A 57 -20.03 -20.00 4.24
C PRO A 57 -19.93 -19.99 2.71
N ALA A 58 -20.58 -20.96 2.08
CA ALA A 58 -20.62 -21.08 0.63
C ALA A 58 -21.15 -19.77 0.01
N GLY A 59 -20.41 -19.22 -0.95
CA GLY A 59 -20.77 -17.95 -1.61
C GLY A 59 -20.17 -16.69 -0.99
N LEU A 60 -19.48 -16.75 0.16
CA LEU A 60 -18.83 -15.58 0.76
C LEU A 60 -17.82 -14.91 -0.19
N ALA A 61 -17.08 -15.70 -0.96
CA ALA A 61 -16.16 -15.18 -1.97
C ALA A 61 -16.88 -14.38 -3.08
N MET A 62 -18.06 -14.83 -3.50
CA MET A 62 -18.87 -14.11 -4.48
C MET A 62 -19.48 -12.83 -3.90
N ALA A 63 -20.01 -12.90 -2.67
CA ALA A 63 -20.56 -11.74 -1.98
C ALA A 63 -19.49 -10.65 -1.77
N LEU A 64 -18.24 -11.02 -1.46
CA LEU A 64 -17.13 -10.07 -1.35
C LEU A 64 -16.73 -9.48 -2.71
N ALA A 65 -16.86 -10.22 -3.81
CA ALA A 65 -16.59 -9.72 -5.16
C ALA A 65 -17.65 -8.73 -5.66
N GLU A 66 -18.88 -8.80 -5.12
CA GLU A 66 -19.97 -7.87 -5.42
C GLU A 66 -19.87 -6.55 -4.64
N LEU A 67 -19.09 -6.50 -3.55
CA LEU A 67 -18.89 -5.28 -2.79
C LEU A 67 -18.12 -4.25 -3.64
N PRO A 68 -18.65 -3.02 -3.81
CA PRO A 68 -17.92 -1.98 -4.51
C PRO A 68 -16.67 -1.61 -3.69
N PHE A 69 -15.49 -1.85 -4.28
CA PHE A 69 -14.23 -1.46 -3.67
C PHE A 69 -14.06 0.06 -3.79
N GLU A 70 -14.63 0.81 -2.85
CA GLU A 70 -14.45 2.27 -2.76
C GLU A 70 -13.06 2.60 -2.20
N GLY A 71 -12.01 2.34 -2.97
CA GLY A 71 -10.65 2.61 -2.53
C GLY A 71 -9.72 2.79 -3.71
N ARG A 72 -9.59 4.02 -4.21
CA ARG A 72 -8.77 4.44 -5.37
C ARG A 72 -7.42 3.70 -5.42
N PRO A 73 -7.30 2.60 -6.19
CA PRO A 73 -6.01 1.91 -6.36
C PRO A 73 -5.10 2.75 -7.26
N LEU A 74 -5.72 3.53 -8.14
CA LEU A 74 -5.05 4.22 -9.23
C LEU A 74 -4.13 5.33 -8.74
N GLU A 75 -4.43 6.06 -7.66
CA GLU A 75 -3.52 7.13 -7.22
C GLU A 75 -2.30 6.63 -6.44
N LYS A 76 -2.42 5.53 -5.69
CA LYS A 76 -1.25 4.86 -5.08
C LYS A 76 -0.37 4.20 -6.14
N ILE A 77 -0.98 3.60 -7.18
CA ILE A 77 -0.24 3.06 -8.31
C ILE A 77 0.42 4.18 -9.13
N LYS A 78 -0.29 5.28 -9.43
CA LYS A 78 0.28 6.42 -10.16
C LYS A 78 1.41 7.08 -9.40
N THR A 79 1.31 7.27 -8.09
CA THR A 79 2.39 7.85 -7.28
C THR A 79 3.59 6.90 -7.18
N HIS A 80 3.37 5.59 -7.10
CA HIS A 80 4.45 4.60 -7.13
C HIS A 80 5.16 4.54 -8.50
N VAL A 81 4.39 4.54 -9.60
CA VAL A 81 4.92 4.54 -10.98
C VAL A 81 5.62 5.87 -11.30
N ALA A 82 5.09 7.01 -10.86
CA ALA A 82 5.72 8.31 -11.03
C ALA A 82 7.05 8.40 -10.25
N ARG A 83 7.11 7.81 -9.05
CA ARG A 83 8.30 7.83 -8.19
C ARG A 83 9.38 6.82 -8.62
N ASN A 84 8.98 5.69 -9.19
CA ASN A 84 9.90 4.63 -9.68
C ASN A 84 10.07 4.63 -11.21
N ARG A 85 9.67 5.72 -11.90
CA ARG A 85 9.79 5.89 -13.35
C ARG A 85 11.17 5.54 -13.95
N PRO A 86 12.33 5.83 -13.33
CA PRO A 86 13.62 5.41 -13.89
C PRO A 86 13.83 3.89 -13.88
N GLY A 87 13.22 3.13 -12.96
CA GLY A 87 13.31 1.66 -12.93
C GLY A 87 12.44 0.96 -13.98
N TYR A 88 11.30 1.55 -14.34
CA TYR A 88 10.41 1.03 -15.38
C TYR A 88 10.90 1.29 -16.81
N LEU A 89 11.67 2.36 -17.03
CA LEU A 89 12.31 2.60 -18.33
C LEU A 89 13.44 1.60 -18.63
N VAL A 90 14.11 1.09 -17.59
CA VAL A 90 15.21 0.12 -17.74
C VAL A 90 14.70 -1.33 -17.89
N SER A 91 13.47 -1.62 -17.46
CA SER A 91 12.92 -2.99 -17.47
C SER A 91 11.69 -3.20 -18.39
N GLY A 92 11.18 -2.17 -19.07
CA GLY A 92 9.83 -2.19 -19.65
C GLY A 92 9.66 -1.67 -21.08
N LEU A 93 10.64 -1.81 -21.98
CA LEU A 93 10.47 -1.50 -23.41
C LEU A 93 11.06 -2.58 -24.33
N ALA A 94 10.58 -3.82 -24.17
CA ALA A 94 10.69 -4.86 -25.21
C ALA A 94 9.36 -5.53 -25.58
N ALA A 95 8.22 -5.13 -25.01
CA ALA A 95 6.96 -5.89 -25.16
C ALA A 95 5.77 -5.15 -25.78
N LEU A 96 5.90 -3.90 -26.24
CA LEU A 96 4.84 -3.23 -27.01
C LEU A 96 5.44 -2.41 -28.18
N GLY A 97 6.08 -3.13 -29.10
CA GLY A 97 6.63 -2.59 -30.34
C GLY A 97 6.10 -3.30 -31.59
N ALA A 98 4.86 -3.80 -31.58
CA ALA A 98 4.26 -4.44 -32.76
C ALA A 98 3.24 -3.56 -33.52
N THR A 99 2.80 -2.41 -33.00
CA THR A 99 1.78 -1.58 -33.68
C THR A 99 1.88 -0.08 -33.34
N GLY A 100 3.03 0.55 -33.58
CA GLY A 100 3.18 1.99 -33.28
C GLY A 100 4.30 2.76 -33.98
N ALA A 101 5.11 2.14 -34.85
CA ALA A 101 6.24 2.83 -35.48
C ALA A 101 5.86 3.68 -36.72
N ALA A 102 4.60 3.71 -37.14
CA ALA A 102 4.14 4.53 -38.28
C ALA A 102 3.43 5.85 -37.89
N GLY A 103 3.20 6.12 -36.61
CA GLY A 103 2.39 7.28 -36.17
C GLY A 103 3.19 8.55 -35.84
N ALA A 104 4.44 8.42 -35.40
CA ALA A 104 5.19 9.56 -34.84
C ALA A 104 5.87 10.44 -35.91
N THR A 105 6.22 9.90 -37.07
CA THR A 105 6.82 10.67 -38.18
C THR A 105 5.79 11.48 -38.97
N LEU A 106 4.55 10.98 -39.08
CA LEU A 106 3.43 11.66 -39.77
C LEU A 106 2.92 12.90 -39.00
N TRP A 107 3.00 12.89 -37.67
CA TRP A 107 2.54 14.03 -36.86
C TRP A 107 3.47 15.25 -36.96
N TYR A 108 4.78 15.03 -37.09
CA TYR A 108 5.76 16.12 -37.21
C TYR A 108 5.74 16.79 -38.60
N LEU A 109 5.49 16.03 -39.67
CA LEU A 109 5.47 16.56 -41.04
C LEU A 109 4.19 17.37 -41.39
N ARG A 110 3.08 17.17 -40.66
CA ARG A 110 1.81 17.88 -40.90
C ARG A 110 1.77 19.28 -40.26
N ARG A 111 2.65 19.58 -39.30
CA ARG A 111 2.67 20.86 -38.57
C ARG A 111 3.58 21.92 -39.21
N GLY A 112 4.46 21.54 -40.14
CA GLY A 112 5.40 22.45 -40.81
C GLY A 112 4.91 23.06 -42.14
N ARG A 113 3.73 22.67 -42.65
CA ARG A 113 3.21 23.10 -43.97
C ARG A 113 2.07 24.12 -43.95
N ALA A 114 1.82 24.77 -42.81
CA ALA A 114 0.75 25.75 -42.64
C ALA A 114 1.23 27.20 -42.37
N ILE A 115 2.50 27.53 -42.61
CA ILE A 115 3.07 28.89 -42.42
C ILE A 115 3.84 29.37 -43.68
N ALA A 116 3.48 28.85 -44.85
CA ALA A 116 3.95 29.37 -46.14
C ALA A 116 2.82 29.28 -47.16
N ALA A 117 1.88 30.21 -47.04
CA ALA A 117 0.95 30.64 -48.08
C ALA A 117 0.74 32.14 -47.91
#